data_AF-A0A7S4UVP5-F1
#
_entry.id   AF-A0A7S4UVP5-F1
#
_cell.length_a   1.000
_cell.length_b   1.000
_cell.length_c   1.000
_cell.angle_alpha   90.00
_cell.angle_beta   90.00
_cell.angle_gamma   90.00
#
_symmetry.space_group_name_H-M   'P 1'
#
loop_
_entity.id
_entity.type
_entity.pdbx_description
1 polymer ?
#
loop_
_entity_poly.entity_id
_entity_poly.type
_entity_poly.pdbx_seq_one_letter_code
_entity_poly.pdbx_strand_id
1 'polypeptide(L)'
;MPLELRVHGLAGQLCSVEAERGWTIRRVKDAVEASGGVPWWEQRLCFGSTELLDEERLGASLRAAGADTSLESLDVSVFRAQADRSEWISLVQDRPMSLHEAPPPILADSEVVLTALRADPWALAYAAKELRDDVDFAMTAVALNGLALRHLAAGPRAERQVVLVAVQQNGQALKDASDDFQADVEIVLAAMRQSPDALVYAAPSLLGSKDFVLTALPHDWRVLRYTREDLRTDPDIVHVAAGLGIGASLFLAEPLSSEVPNEDELWIGPDEAVELQEQGRAIFLDARFEHEFAVSHIHGAHSTPGGTLEQLVCLERSEAFGLVLQQEDATVVVYSDNGGWMSRCVNVSQALRSHRKVDADRVLRLTGGLNAWKRAGFPVVGEAREMYNGHVLLSRDTDEGEIIFS
;
A
#
# COMPACT_ATOMS: atom_id res chain seq x y z
N MET A 1 -57.33 -10.53 0.11
CA MET A 1 -57.82 -11.91 0.30
C MET A 1 -56.66 -12.85 0.03
N PRO A 2 -56.44 -13.84 0.92
CA PRO A 2 -55.46 -14.90 0.67
C PRO A 2 -55.84 -15.66 -0.60
N LEU A 3 -54.84 -16.13 -1.32
CA LEU A 3 -54.95 -16.95 -2.51
C LEU A 3 -54.36 -18.32 -2.16
N GLU A 4 -55.12 -19.39 -2.37
CA GLU A 4 -54.59 -20.75 -2.25
C GLU A 4 -53.77 -21.08 -3.51
N LEU A 5 -52.48 -21.35 -3.35
CA LEU A 5 -51.61 -21.85 -4.40
C LEU A 5 -51.47 -23.37 -4.27
N ARG A 6 -52.03 -24.11 -5.23
CA ARG A 6 -51.83 -25.56 -5.34
C ARG A 6 -50.57 -25.81 -6.15
N VAL A 7 -49.53 -26.30 -5.49
CA VAL A 7 -48.20 -26.48 -6.08
C VAL A 7 -48.07 -27.90 -6.60
N HIS A 8 -47.79 -28.05 -7.90
CA HIS A 8 -47.67 -29.34 -8.58
C HIS A 8 -46.23 -29.62 -8.99
N GLY A 9 -45.72 -30.80 -8.67
CA GLY A 9 -44.49 -31.35 -9.23
C GLY A 9 -44.77 -32.31 -10.39
N LEU A 10 -43.72 -32.95 -10.91
CA LEU A 10 -43.83 -33.95 -11.99
C LEU A 10 -44.66 -35.20 -11.60
N ALA A 11 -44.74 -35.49 -10.29
CA ALA A 11 -45.47 -36.65 -9.75
C ALA A 11 -46.92 -36.32 -9.31
N GLY A 12 -47.40 -35.09 -9.52
CA GLY A 12 -48.71 -34.61 -9.06
C GLY A 12 -48.62 -33.47 -8.04
N GLN A 13 -49.71 -33.20 -7.33
CA GLN A 13 -49.76 -32.13 -6.34
C GLN A 13 -48.79 -32.40 -5.18
N LEU A 14 -47.91 -31.45 -4.91
CA LEU A 14 -46.89 -31.51 -3.86
C LEU A 14 -47.43 -30.95 -2.53
N CYS A 15 -48.01 -29.75 -2.56
CA CYS A 15 -48.57 -29.08 -1.39
C CYS A 15 -49.58 -27.98 -1.78
N SER A 16 -50.26 -27.41 -0.78
CA SER A 16 -51.07 -26.19 -0.91
C SER A 16 -50.51 -25.11 0.01
N VAL A 17 -50.39 -23.88 -0.48
CA VAL A 17 -49.90 -22.72 0.28
C VAL A 17 -50.92 -21.60 0.23
N GLU A 18 -51.36 -21.11 1.39
CA GLU A 18 -52.11 -19.86 1.46
C GLU A 18 -51.14 -18.67 1.38
N ALA A 19 -51.17 -17.96 0.26
CA ALA A 19 -50.29 -16.82 0.01
C ALA A 19 -51.07 -15.51 -0.12
N GLU A 20 -50.52 -14.42 0.39
CA GLU A 20 -51.09 -13.10 0.09
C GLU A 20 -50.56 -12.61 -1.26
N ARG A 21 -51.42 -11.95 -2.05
CA ARG A 21 -51.05 -11.39 -3.36
C ARG A 21 -49.92 -10.36 -3.31
N GLY A 22 -49.65 -9.79 -2.14
CA GLY A 22 -48.54 -8.86 -1.90
C GLY A 22 -47.22 -9.53 -1.52
N TRP A 23 -47.19 -10.84 -1.29
CA TRP A 23 -45.95 -11.56 -1.02
C TRP A 23 -45.01 -11.48 -2.21
N THR A 24 -43.71 -11.43 -1.90
CA THR A 24 -42.67 -11.70 -2.89
C THR A 24 -42.69 -13.18 -3.26
N ILE A 25 -42.25 -13.53 -4.46
CA ILE A 25 -42.11 -14.94 -4.86
C ILE A 25 -41.13 -15.65 -3.94
N ARG A 26 -40.07 -14.98 -3.47
CA ARG A 26 -39.18 -15.46 -2.39
C ARG A 26 -39.98 -16.05 -1.21
N ARG A 27 -40.92 -15.28 -0.68
CA ARG A 27 -41.75 -15.69 0.47
C ARG A 27 -42.72 -16.82 0.12
N VAL A 28 -43.19 -16.88 -1.12
CA VAL A 28 -43.97 -18.01 -1.62
C VAL A 28 -43.10 -19.27 -1.63
N LYS A 29 -41.88 -19.20 -2.17
CA LYS A 29 -40.94 -20.33 -2.19
C LYS A 29 -40.60 -20.82 -0.78
N ASP A 30 -40.40 -19.91 0.18
CA ASP A 30 -40.20 -20.27 1.60
C ASP A 30 -41.39 -21.08 2.15
N ALA A 31 -42.63 -20.69 1.80
CA ALA A 31 -43.83 -21.40 2.24
C ALA A 31 -44.01 -22.76 1.52
N VAL A 32 -43.63 -22.84 0.24
CA VAL A 32 -43.58 -24.10 -0.51
C VAL A 32 -42.52 -25.04 0.07
N GLU A 33 -41.38 -24.52 0.52
CA GLU A 33 -40.34 -25.31 1.19
C GLU A 33 -40.86 -25.85 2.52
N ALA A 34 -41.47 -24.99 3.35
CA ALA A 34 -42.02 -25.39 4.64
C ALA A 34 -43.11 -26.46 4.54
N SER A 35 -43.92 -26.45 3.47
CA SER A 35 -45.03 -27.39 3.29
C SER A 35 -44.69 -28.60 2.42
N GLY A 36 -43.89 -28.42 1.36
CA GLY A 36 -43.60 -29.42 0.33
C GLY A 36 -42.17 -29.97 0.37
N GLY A 37 -41.30 -29.46 1.24
CA GLY A 37 -39.94 -29.99 1.46
C GLY A 37 -38.97 -29.83 0.29
N VAL A 38 -39.30 -29.00 -0.71
CA VAL A 38 -38.38 -28.64 -1.79
C VAL A 38 -37.67 -27.35 -1.37
N PRO A 39 -36.34 -27.35 -1.19
CA PRO A 39 -35.63 -26.13 -0.80
C PRO A 39 -35.84 -25.02 -1.82
N TRP A 40 -36.03 -23.78 -1.36
CA TRP A 40 -36.39 -22.65 -2.22
C TRP A 40 -35.45 -22.46 -3.42
N TRP A 41 -34.16 -22.78 -3.27
CA TRP A 41 -33.15 -22.64 -4.32
C TRP A 41 -33.23 -23.74 -5.38
N GLU A 42 -33.86 -24.87 -5.06
CA GLU A 42 -34.21 -25.90 -6.05
C GLU A 42 -35.53 -25.56 -6.75
N GLN A 43 -36.34 -24.62 -6.23
CA GLN A 43 -37.66 -24.33 -6.77
C GLN A 43 -37.62 -23.36 -7.96
N ARG A 44 -37.91 -23.89 -9.15
CA ARG A 44 -38.37 -23.08 -10.29
C ARG A 44 -39.89 -23.10 -10.31
N LEU A 45 -40.50 -22.08 -9.70
CA LEU A 45 -41.95 -21.91 -9.67
C LEU A 45 -42.42 -21.28 -10.98
N CYS A 46 -43.39 -21.92 -11.62
CA CYS A 46 -43.96 -21.45 -12.87
C CYS A 46 -45.48 -21.35 -12.78
N PHE A 47 -46.04 -20.31 -13.38
CA PHE A 47 -47.45 -20.25 -13.72
C PHE A 47 -47.60 -20.43 -15.23
N GLY A 48 -48.20 -21.54 -15.66
CA GLY A 48 -48.19 -21.94 -17.07
C GLY A 48 -46.74 -22.11 -17.57
N SER A 49 -46.36 -21.33 -18.58
CA SER A 49 -44.99 -21.31 -19.13
C SER A 49 -44.11 -20.20 -18.56
N THR A 50 -44.60 -19.39 -17.61
CA THR A 50 -43.87 -18.23 -17.08
C THR A 50 -43.24 -18.57 -15.74
N GLU A 51 -41.93 -18.45 -15.64
CA GLU A 51 -41.19 -18.58 -14.38
C GLU A 51 -41.40 -17.34 -13.50
N LEU A 52 -41.64 -17.57 -12.21
CA LEU A 52 -41.86 -16.54 -11.20
C LEU A 52 -40.53 -16.27 -10.50
N LEU A 53 -40.03 -15.04 -10.60
CA LEU A 53 -38.71 -14.64 -10.08
C LEU A 53 -38.80 -14.10 -8.65
N ASP A 54 -37.79 -14.37 -7.83
CA ASP A 54 -37.80 -14.15 -6.36
C ASP A 54 -38.24 -12.74 -5.93
N GLU A 55 -37.78 -11.71 -6.62
CA GLU A 55 -38.04 -10.29 -6.32
C GLU A 55 -39.45 -9.81 -6.72
N GLU A 56 -40.16 -10.59 -7.54
CA GLU A 56 -41.46 -10.16 -8.05
C GLU A 56 -42.57 -10.32 -7.01
N ARG A 57 -43.66 -9.56 -7.19
CA ARG A 57 -44.86 -9.67 -6.35
C ARG A 57 -45.81 -10.68 -6.95
N LEU A 58 -46.22 -11.67 -6.16
CA LEU A 58 -47.09 -12.77 -6.58
C LEU A 58 -48.30 -12.30 -7.42
N GLY A 59 -49.06 -11.33 -6.92
CA GLY A 59 -50.24 -10.83 -7.63
C GLY A 59 -49.92 -10.07 -8.93
N ALA A 60 -48.75 -9.44 -9.03
CA ALA A 60 -48.32 -8.77 -10.25
C ALA A 60 -47.85 -9.78 -11.30
N SER A 61 -47.01 -10.74 -10.92
CA SER A 61 -46.49 -11.79 -11.82
C SER A 61 -47.61 -12.67 -12.36
N LEU A 62 -48.56 -13.07 -11.51
CA LEU A 62 -49.71 -13.87 -11.95
C LEU A 62 -50.59 -13.10 -12.95
N ARG A 63 -50.87 -11.82 -12.71
CA ARG A 63 -51.62 -10.99 -13.68
C ARG A 63 -50.87 -10.84 -15.00
N ALA A 64 -49.57 -10.58 -14.94
CA ALA A 64 -48.72 -10.46 -16.12
C ALA A 64 -48.69 -11.76 -16.94
N ALA A 65 -48.70 -12.90 -16.28
CA ALA A 65 -48.76 -14.22 -16.88
C ALA A 65 -50.19 -14.65 -17.33
N GLY A 66 -51.19 -13.75 -17.22
CA GLY A 66 -52.55 -13.99 -17.70
C GLY A 66 -53.46 -14.76 -16.74
N ALA A 67 -53.08 -14.88 -15.46
CA ALA A 67 -53.92 -15.55 -14.46
C ALA A 67 -55.18 -14.72 -14.15
N ASP A 68 -56.32 -15.41 -13.99
CA ASP A 68 -57.51 -14.80 -13.40
C ASP A 68 -57.29 -14.60 -11.89
N THR A 69 -56.88 -13.39 -11.53
CA THR A 69 -56.64 -13.03 -10.14
C THR A 69 -57.89 -12.78 -9.31
N SER A 70 -59.10 -13.01 -9.85
CA SER A 70 -60.33 -13.07 -9.04
C SER A 70 -60.53 -14.43 -8.36
N LEU A 71 -59.83 -15.47 -8.82
CA LEU A 71 -59.93 -16.83 -8.28
C LEU A 71 -59.34 -16.93 -6.85
N GLU A 72 -59.98 -17.76 -6.03
CA GLU A 72 -59.57 -18.09 -4.66
C GLU A 72 -58.44 -19.12 -4.63
N SER A 73 -58.30 -19.94 -5.69
CA SER A 73 -57.24 -20.94 -5.83
C SER A 73 -56.60 -20.93 -7.22
N LEU A 74 -55.28 -21.09 -7.32
CA LEU A 74 -54.54 -21.21 -8.57
C LEU A 74 -53.54 -22.36 -8.53
N ASP A 75 -53.33 -23.02 -9.67
CA ASP A 75 -52.33 -24.06 -9.84
C ASP A 75 -51.00 -23.46 -10.33
N VAL A 76 -49.91 -23.81 -9.66
CA VAL A 76 -48.53 -23.46 -10.05
C VAL A 76 -47.68 -24.72 -10.14
N SER A 77 -46.72 -24.76 -11.04
CA SER A 77 -45.80 -25.89 -11.18
C SER A 77 -44.47 -25.58 -10.53
N VAL A 78 -43.85 -26.58 -9.88
CA VAL A 78 -42.49 -26.49 -9.37
C VAL A 78 -41.61 -27.51 -10.07
N PHE A 79 -40.50 -27.04 -10.65
CA PHE A 79 -39.44 -27.89 -11.19
C PHE A 79 -38.22 -27.81 -10.27
N ARG A 80 -37.60 -28.97 -10.01
CA ARG A 80 -36.34 -29.03 -9.25
C ARG A 80 -35.16 -28.71 -10.16
N ALA A 81 -34.51 -27.58 -9.92
CA ALA A 81 -33.21 -27.25 -10.51
C ALA A 81 -32.09 -27.76 -9.61
N GLN A 82 -31.09 -28.40 -10.19
CA GLN A 82 -29.83 -28.71 -9.52
C GLN A 82 -28.86 -27.56 -9.81
N ALA A 83 -28.17 -27.08 -8.78
CA ALA A 83 -27.09 -26.12 -8.99
C ALA A 83 -25.86 -26.89 -9.50
N ASP A 84 -25.57 -26.79 -10.80
CA ASP A 84 -24.44 -27.50 -11.40
C ASP A 84 -23.13 -26.80 -11.05
N ARG A 85 -22.30 -27.49 -10.28
CA ARG A 85 -20.96 -27.05 -9.88
C ARG A 85 -20.08 -26.64 -11.07
N SER A 86 -20.13 -27.38 -12.18
CA SER A 86 -19.28 -27.13 -13.35
C SER A 86 -19.69 -25.86 -14.08
N GLU A 87 -21.00 -25.62 -14.20
CA GLU A 87 -21.54 -24.38 -14.77
C GLU A 87 -21.14 -23.18 -13.92
N TRP A 88 -21.25 -23.31 -12.59
CA TRP A 88 -20.85 -22.25 -11.67
C TRP A 88 -19.34 -21.98 -11.69
N ILE A 89 -18.49 -23.00 -11.80
CA ILE A 89 -17.05 -22.79 -12.01
C ILE A 89 -16.78 -21.98 -13.27
N SER A 90 -17.40 -22.35 -14.39
CA SER A 90 -17.22 -21.58 -15.64
C SER A 90 -17.73 -20.15 -15.49
N LEU A 91 -18.86 -19.95 -14.81
CA LEU A 91 -19.45 -18.63 -14.61
C LEU A 91 -18.58 -17.73 -13.73
N VAL A 92 -18.06 -18.23 -12.60
CA VAL A 92 -17.24 -17.41 -11.69
C VAL A 92 -15.84 -17.15 -12.22
N GLN A 93 -15.34 -17.97 -13.17
CA GLN A 93 -14.09 -17.67 -13.88
C GLN A 93 -14.23 -16.42 -14.76
N ASP A 94 -15.36 -16.29 -15.47
CA ASP A 94 -15.62 -15.13 -16.33
C ASP A 94 -16.17 -13.92 -15.57
N ARG A 95 -16.99 -14.16 -14.53
CA ARG A 95 -17.68 -13.15 -13.72
C ARG A 95 -17.67 -13.55 -12.24
N PRO A 96 -16.58 -13.28 -11.52
CA PRO A 96 -16.40 -13.69 -10.12
C PRO A 96 -17.50 -13.17 -9.19
N MET A 97 -17.95 -11.94 -9.44
CA MET A 97 -19.01 -11.30 -8.67
C MET A 97 -20.37 -12.00 -8.79
N SER A 98 -20.60 -12.85 -9.79
CA SER A 98 -21.86 -13.64 -9.91
C SER A 98 -22.07 -14.56 -8.71
N LEU A 99 -21.03 -14.87 -7.95
CA LEU A 99 -21.12 -15.72 -6.76
C LEU A 99 -22.16 -15.19 -5.74
N HIS A 100 -22.41 -13.89 -5.67
CA HIS A 100 -23.41 -13.34 -4.74
C HIS A 100 -24.87 -13.79 -5.03
N GLU A 101 -25.13 -14.22 -6.26
CA GLU A 101 -26.44 -14.75 -6.70
C GLU A 101 -26.51 -16.28 -6.58
N ALA A 102 -25.41 -16.92 -6.19
CA ALA A 102 -25.33 -18.38 -6.17
C ALA A 102 -26.19 -18.98 -5.06
N PRO A 103 -26.81 -20.15 -5.32
CA PRO A 103 -27.62 -20.82 -4.31
C PRO A 103 -26.75 -21.34 -3.15
N PRO A 104 -27.32 -21.57 -1.95
CA PRO A 104 -26.56 -21.95 -0.76
C PRO A 104 -25.60 -23.14 -0.95
N PRO A 105 -25.94 -24.22 -1.68
CA PRO A 105 -25.00 -25.32 -1.92
C PRO A 105 -23.73 -24.90 -2.68
N ILE A 106 -23.82 -23.92 -3.58
CA ILE A 106 -22.67 -23.41 -4.34
C ILE A 106 -21.83 -22.47 -3.49
N LEU A 107 -22.46 -21.65 -2.65
CA LEU A 107 -21.76 -20.82 -1.66
C LEU A 107 -21.02 -21.65 -0.61
N ALA A 108 -21.44 -22.89 -0.39
CA ALA A 108 -20.78 -23.87 0.48
C ALA A 108 -19.80 -24.80 -0.26
N ASP A 109 -19.64 -24.67 -1.58
CA ASP A 109 -18.67 -25.45 -2.35
C ASP A 109 -17.31 -24.75 -2.35
N SER A 110 -16.34 -25.33 -1.64
CA SER A 110 -15.00 -24.78 -1.51
C SER A 110 -14.32 -24.52 -2.86
N GLU A 111 -14.50 -25.39 -3.84
CA GLU A 111 -13.79 -25.27 -5.12
C GLU A 111 -14.37 -24.12 -5.97
N VAL A 112 -15.70 -23.94 -5.98
CA VAL A 112 -16.33 -22.79 -6.65
C VAL A 112 -15.89 -21.49 -5.98
N VAL A 113 -15.97 -21.41 -4.65
CA VAL A 113 -15.59 -20.20 -3.89
C VAL A 113 -14.11 -19.86 -4.07
N LEU A 114 -13.20 -20.84 -3.99
CA LEU A 114 -11.78 -20.61 -4.21
C LEU A 114 -11.47 -20.21 -5.66
N THR A 115 -12.24 -20.73 -6.63
CA THR A 115 -12.11 -20.31 -8.04
C THR A 115 -12.50 -18.84 -8.20
N ALA A 116 -13.61 -18.41 -7.60
CA ALA A 116 -14.02 -17.00 -7.61
C ALA A 116 -13.01 -16.10 -6.89
N LEU A 117 -12.47 -16.56 -5.75
CA LEU A 117 -11.50 -15.83 -4.92
C LEU A 117 -10.20 -15.48 -5.67
N ARG A 118 -9.76 -16.35 -6.58
CA ARG A 118 -8.56 -16.10 -7.41
C ARG A 118 -8.70 -14.87 -8.29
N ALA A 119 -9.93 -14.56 -8.71
CA ALA A 119 -10.21 -13.45 -9.61
C ALA A 119 -10.71 -12.21 -8.87
N ASP A 120 -11.45 -12.38 -7.76
CA ASP A 120 -11.89 -11.27 -6.90
C ASP A 120 -11.74 -11.59 -5.40
N PRO A 121 -10.91 -10.83 -4.65
CA PRO A 121 -10.78 -10.96 -3.19
C PRO A 121 -12.11 -10.90 -2.43
N TRP A 122 -13.09 -10.14 -2.94
CA TRP A 122 -14.39 -9.94 -2.28
C TRP A 122 -15.32 -11.13 -2.42
N ALA A 123 -15.03 -12.10 -3.30
CA ALA A 123 -15.86 -13.28 -3.48
C ALA A 123 -16.07 -14.06 -2.17
N LEU A 124 -15.06 -14.06 -1.30
CA LEU A 124 -15.13 -14.73 -0.01
C LEU A 124 -16.22 -14.16 0.91
N ALA A 125 -16.62 -12.89 0.74
CA ALA A 125 -17.70 -12.30 1.52
C ALA A 125 -19.05 -13.00 1.32
N TYR A 126 -19.24 -13.66 0.17
CA TYR A 126 -20.47 -14.37 -0.18
C TYR A 126 -20.45 -15.85 0.24
N ALA A 127 -19.29 -16.39 0.56
CA ALA A 127 -19.16 -17.78 0.96
C ALA A 127 -20.03 -18.12 2.18
N ALA A 128 -20.55 -19.35 2.19
CA ALA A 128 -21.35 -19.87 3.29
C ALA A 128 -20.59 -19.74 4.61
N LYS A 129 -21.32 -19.51 5.71
CA LYS A 129 -20.73 -19.25 7.02
C LYS A 129 -19.84 -20.41 7.46
N GLU A 130 -20.26 -21.63 7.14
CA GLU A 130 -19.58 -22.89 7.45
C GLU A 130 -18.17 -22.92 6.82
N LEU A 131 -18.02 -22.47 5.57
CA LEU A 131 -16.69 -22.36 4.93
C LEU A 131 -15.84 -21.27 5.56
N ARG A 132 -16.44 -20.14 5.94
CA ARG A 132 -15.72 -19.02 6.57
C ARG A 132 -15.29 -19.31 8.00
N ASP A 133 -15.93 -20.29 8.65
CA ASP A 133 -15.55 -20.84 9.96
C ASP A 133 -14.54 -21.99 9.85
N ASP A 134 -14.34 -22.58 8.66
CA ASP A 134 -13.45 -23.71 8.43
C ASP A 134 -11.99 -23.27 8.31
N VAL A 135 -11.12 -23.88 9.13
CA VAL A 135 -9.70 -23.51 9.24
C VAL A 135 -8.88 -24.00 8.04
N ASP A 136 -9.17 -25.18 7.50
CA ASP A 136 -8.44 -25.73 6.35
C ASP A 136 -8.77 -24.95 5.06
N PHE A 137 -10.04 -24.59 4.90
CA PHE A 137 -10.49 -23.67 3.88
C PHE A 137 -9.84 -22.29 4.05
N ALA A 138 -9.86 -21.74 5.27
CA ALA A 138 -9.24 -20.45 5.57
C ALA A 138 -7.75 -20.43 5.19
N MET A 139 -6.99 -21.47 5.55
CA MET A 139 -5.57 -21.62 5.18
C MET A 139 -5.38 -21.56 3.66
N THR A 140 -6.24 -22.23 2.90
CA THR A 140 -6.17 -22.22 1.43
C THR A 140 -6.55 -20.84 0.88
N ALA A 141 -7.58 -20.20 1.44
CA ALA A 141 -8.04 -18.88 1.02
C ALA A 141 -6.98 -17.79 1.23
N VAL A 142 -6.35 -17.74 2.43
CA VAL A 142 -5.31 -16.74 2.73
C VAL A 142 -4.01 -17.00 1.96
N ALA A 143 -3.71 -18.25 1.63
CA ALA A 143 -2.57 -18.59 0.77
C ALA A 143 -2.77 -18.11 -0.68
N LEU A 144 -4.02 -18.11 -1.17
CA LEU A 144 -4.35 -17.51 -2.47
C LEU A 144 -4.32 -15.98 -2.39
N ASN A 145 -4.87 -15.41 -1.31
CA ASN A 145 -4.95 -13.97 -1.11
C ASN A 145 -5.00 -13.60 0.38
N GLY A 146 -3.97 -12.95 0.90
CA GLY A 146 -3.84 -12.60 2.32
C GLY A 146 -4.94 -11.66 2.81
N LEU A 147 -5.53 -10.83 1.93
CA LEU A 147 -6.67 -9.97 2.29
C LEU A 147 -7.96 -10.75 2.53
N ALA A 148 -8.01 -12.04 2.17
CA ALA A 148 -9.13 -12.92 2.49
C ALA A 148 -9.39 -13.01 4.01
N LEU A 149 -8.36 -12.79 4.83
CA LEU A 149 -8.44 -12.84 6.29
C LEU A 149 -9.61 -12.02 6.85
N ARG A 150 -9.92 -10.88 6.24
CA ARG A 150 -10.98 -9.97 6.69
C ARG A 150 -12.40 -10.50 6.58
N HIS A 151 -12.61 -11.45 5.67
CA HIS A 151 -13.94 -12.02 5.40
C HIS A 151 -14.17 -13.33 6.15
N LEU A 152 -13.11 -13.95 6.67
CA LEU A 152 -13.19 -15.12 7.54
C LEU A 152 -13.88 -14.79 8.86
N ALA A 153 -14.44 -15.82 9.47
CA ALA A 153 -15.05 -15.69 10.78
C ALA A 153 -14.01 -15.53 11.90
N ALA A 154 -14.49 -15.18 13.10
CA ALA A 154 -13.62 -14.90 14.24
C ALA A 154 -12.71 -16.08 14.62
N GLY A 155 -13.16 -17.33 14.44
CA GLY A 155 -12.39 -18.54 14.73
C GLY A 155 -11.09 -18.60 13.92
N PRO A 156 -11.14 -18.78 12.59
CA PRO A 156 -9.93 -18.83 11.76
C PRO A 156 -9.06 -17.56 11.84
N ARG A 157 -9.63 -16.38 12.08
CA ARG A 157 -8.84 -15.16 12.30
C ARG A 157 -8.07 -15.14 13.62
N ALA A 158 -8.50 -15.94 14.60
CA ALA A 158 -7.78 -16.14 15.86
C ALA A 158 -6.72 -17.25 15.75
N GLU A 159 -6.67 -17.97 14.63
CA GLU A 159 -5.66 -19.00 14.39
C GLU A 159 -4.35 -18.37 13.92
N ARG A 160 -3.32 -18.50 14.75
CA ARG A 160 -1.99 -17.91 14.50
C ARG A 160 -1.44 -18.27 13.13
N GLN A 161 -1.57 -19.52 12.73
CA GLN A 161 -1.03 -20.00 11.46
C GLN A 161 -1.74 -19.38 10.25
N VAL A 162 -3.06 -19.17 10.34
CA VAL A 162 -3.85 -18.52 9.29
C VAL A 162 -3.38 -17.07 9.11
N VAL A 163 -3.23 -16.33 10.21
CA VAL A 163 -2.75 -14.94 10.18
C VAL A 163 -1.33 -14.86 9.65
N LEU A 164 -0.43 -15.76 10.08
CA LEU A 164 0.95 -15.78 9.61
C LEU A 164 1.05 -15.99 8.10
N VAL A 165 0.28 -16.95 7.55
CA VAL A 165 0.24 -17.18 6.09
C VAL A 165 -0.36 -15.97 5.38
N ALA A 166 -1.41 -15.36 5.93
CA ALA A 166 -2.03 -14.17 5.36
C ALA A 166 -1.04 -13.00 5.23
N VAL A 167 -0.28 -12.69 6.28
CA VAL A 167 0.70 -11.57 6.26
C VAL A 167 1.92 -11.88 5.39
N GLN A 168 2.33 -13.14 5.29
CA GLN A 168 3.40 -13.56 4.38
C GLN A 168 2.98 -13.42 2.91
N GLN A 169 1.69 -13.64 2.61
CA GLN A 169 1.13 -13.44 1.28
C GLN A 169 0.95 -11.93 1.00
N ASN A 170 0.36 -11.19 1.95
CA ASN A 170 0.16 -9.74 1.88
C ASN A 170 0.26 -9.10 3.27
N GLY A 171 1.31 -8.33 3.53
CA GLY A 171 1.60 -7.69 4.81
C GLY A 171 0.50 -6.73 5.26
N GLN A 172 -0.28 -6.17 4.33
CA GLN A 172 -1.44 -5.33 4.65
C GLN A 172 -2.58 -6.11 5.33
N ALA A 173 -2.55 -7.45 5.31
CA ALA A 173 -3.50 -8.29 6.05
C ALA A 173 -3.38 -8.10 7.57
N LEU A 174 -2.26 -7.56 8.07
CA LEU A 174 -2.05 -7.29 9.50
C LEU A 174 -3.17 -6.41 10.09
N LYS A 175 -3.73 -5.48 9.31
CA LYS A 175 -4.83 -4.60 9.74
C LYS A 175 -6.12 -5.34 10.10
N ASP A 176 -6.31 -6.53 9.53
CA ASP A 176 -7.51 -7.35 9.72
C ASP A 176 -7.26 -8.46 10.77
N ALA A 177 -6.04 -8.58 11.31
CA ALA A 177 -5.69 -9.45 12.43
C ALA A 177 -6.14 -8.86 13.77
N SER A 178 -6.28 -9.70 14.80
CA SER A 178 -6.58 -9.25 16.16
C SER A 178 -5.44 -8.43 16.77
N ASP A 179 -5.77 -7.63 17.78
CA ASP A 179 -4.79 -6.80 18.51
C ASP A 179 -3.62 -7.63 19.06
N ASP A 180 -3.88 -8.86 19.51
CA ASP A 180 -2.85 -9.79 19.99
C ASP A 180 -1.82 -10.12 18.90
N PHE A 181 -2.25 -10.29 17.65
CA PHE A 181 -1.36 -10.57 16.52
C PHE A 181 -0.74 -9.30 15.92
N GLN A 182 -1.38 -8.14 16.08
CA GLN A 182 -0.75 -6.85 15.81
C GLN A 182 0.38 -6.54 16.81
N ALA A 183 0.39 -7.21 17.97
CA ALA A 183 1.45 -7.14 18.97
C ALA A 183 2.44 -8.34 18.92
N ASP A 184 2.19 -9.35 18.07
CA ASP A 184 3.07 -10.52 17.93
C ASP A 184 4.30 -10.16 17.08
N VAL A 185 5.48 -10.27 17.69
CA VAL A 185 6.77 -9.93 17.06
C VAL A 185 6.97 -10.67 15.74
N GLU A 186 6.69 -11.97 15.67
CA GLU A 186 6.97 -12.78 14.49
C GLU A 186 6.03 -12.43 13.35
N ILE A 187 4.73 -12.26 13.64
CA ILE A 187 3.72 -11.88 12.65
C ILE A 187 4.00 -10.48 12.10
N VAL A 188 4.29 -9.52 12.97
CA VAL A 188 4.59 -8.14 12.53
C VAL A 188 5.88 -8.09 11.72
N LEU A 189 6.92 -8.82 12.10
CA LEU A 189 8.14 -8.91 11.30
C LEU A 189 7.89 -9.56 9.94
N ALA A 190 7.06 -10.61 9.88
CA ALA A 190 6.66 -11.23 8.61
C ALA A 190 5.89 -10.24 7.71
N ALA A 191 4.93 -9.51 8.28
CA ALA A 191 4.17 -8.47 7.58
C ALA A 191 5.09 -7.35 7.06
N MET A 192 6.01 -6.87 7.90
CA MET A 192 6.99 -5.83 7.54
C MET A 192 7.90 -6.28 6.40
N ARG A 193 8.41 -7.52 6.43
CA ARG A 193 9.24 -8.05 5.35
C ARG A 193 8.50 -8.15 4.02
N GLN A 194 7.20 -8.39 4.05
CA GLN A 194 6.35 -8.43 2.86
C GLN A 194 6.04 -7.00 2.37
N SER A 195 5.58 -6.12 3.26
CA SER A 195 5.23 -4.72 2.98
C SER A 195 5.60 -3.88 4.20
N PRO A 196 6.69 -3.10 4.14
CA PRO A 196 7.14 -2.28 5.27
C PRO A 196 6.11 -1.23 5.74
N ASP A 197 5.21 -0.81 4.86
CA ASP A 197 4.09 0.06 5.22
C ASP A 197 3.05 -0.62 6.12
N ALA A 198 3.07 -1.96 6.24
CA ALA A 198 2.21 -2.70 7.17
C ALA A 198 2.48 -2.36 8.64
N LEU A 199 3.66 -1.79 8.95
CA LEU A 199 3.99 -1.35 10.32
C LEU A 199 3.02 -0.31 10.88
N VAL A 200 2.26 0.40 10.03
CA VAL A 200 1.19 1.31 10.48
C VAL A 200 0.09 0.60 11.29
N TYR A 201 -0.06 -0.72 11.10
CA TYR A 201 -1.03 -1.55 11.83
C TYR A 201 -0.40 -2.34 12.98
N ALA A 202 0.90 -2.21 13.22
CA ALA A 202 1.52 -2.83 14.38
C ALA A 202 1.04 -2.13 15.66
N ALA A 203 0.91 -2.90 16.74
CA ALA A 203 0.46 -2.36 18.01
C ALA A 203 1.44 -1.29 18.52
N PRO A 204 0.96 -0.14 19.04
CA PRO A 204 1.84 0.90 19.58
C PRO A 204 2.75 0.41 20.72
N SER A 205 2.30 -0.59 21.48
CA SER A 205 3.11 -1.26 22.52
C SER A 205 4.35 -1.94 21.94
N LEU A 206 4.22 -2.54 20.76
CA LEU A 206 5.32 -3.21 20.06
C LEU A 206 6.26 -2.21 19.40
N LEU A 207 5.71 -1.17 18.74
CA LEU A 207 6.50 -0.08 18.14
C LEU A 207 7.25 0.76 19.20
N GLY A 208 6.75 0.77 20.43
CA GLY A 208 7.41 1.35 21.61
C GLY A 208 8.35 0.40 22.35
N SER A 209 8.61 -0.80 21.83
CA SER A 209 9.54 -1.76 22.42
C SER A 209 10.92 -1.62 21.79
N LYS A 210 11.93 -1.30 22.63
CA LYS A 210 13.33 -1.23 22.21
C LYS A 210 13.80 -2.54 21.55
N ASP A 211 13.47 -3.68 22.16
CA ASP A 211 13.87 -5.00 21.66
C ASP A 211 13.30 -5.28 20.27
N PHE A 212 12.03 -4.92 20.04
CA PHE A 212 11.41 -5.06 18.73
C PHE A 212 12.08 -4.16 17.70
N VAL A 213 12.28 -2.88 18.03
CA VAL A 213 12.91 -1.91 17.13
C VAL A 213 14.30 -2.38 16.73
N LEU A 214 15.14 -2.80 17.68
CA LEU A 214 16.48 -3.33 17.40
C LEU A 214 16.45 -4.61 16.54
N THR A 215 15.41 -5.42 16.66
CA THR A 215 15.24 -6.64 15.84
C THR A 215 14.74 -6.31 14.42
N ALA A 216 13.85 -5.32 14.29
CA ALA A 216 13.24 -4.92 13.01
C ALA A 216 14.17 -4.05 12.16
N LEU A 217 14.95 -3.19 12.82
CA LEU A 217 15.80 -2.17 12.19
C LEU A 217 16.78 -2.75 11.14
N PRO A 218 17.49 -3.87 11.37
CA PRO A 218 18.34 -4.50 10.36
C PRO A 218 17.62 -4.99 9.11
N HIS A 219 16.29 -5.19 9.18
CA HIS A 219 15.49 -5.65 8.05
C HIS A 219 14.92 -4.48 7.25
N ASP A 220 14.45 -3.43 7.92
CA ASP A 220 13.99 -2.20 7.27
C ASP A 220 14.08 -1.00 8.21
N TRP A 221 14.83 0.02 7.80
CA TRP A 221 15.02 1.23 8.59
C TRP A 221 13.74 2.05 8.77
N ARG A 222 12.73 1.86 7.91
CA ARG A 222 11.45 2.58 7.99
C ARG A 222 10.69 2.29 9.28
N VAL A 223 11.07 1.26 10.05
CA VAL A 223 10.55 1.07 11.41
C VAL A 223 10.71 2.31 12.28
N LEU A 224 11.79 3.08 12.11
CA LEU A 224 12.03 4.31 12.85
C LEU A 224 10.95 5.37 12.64
N ARG A 225 10.29 5.40 11.47
CA ARG A 225 9.16 6.31 11.20
C ARG A 225 7.99 6.09 12.16
N TYR A 226 7.82 4.85 12.63
CA TYR A 226 6.71 4.43 13.49
C TYR A 226 7.13 4.26 14.95
N THR A 227 8.44 4.20 15.22
CA THR A 227 9.02 4.20 16.56
C THR A 227 8.75 5.52 17.30
N ARG A 228 8.54 5.44 18.61
CA ARG A 228 8.41 6.61 19.49
C ARG A 228 9.69 7.45 19.50
N GLU A 229 9.53 8.76 19.66
CA GLU A 229 10.63 9.72 19.60
C GLU A 229 11.73 9.45 20.63
N ASP A 230 11.36 9.05 21.85
CA ASP A 230 12.30 8.73 22.94
C ASP A 230 13.22 7.55 22.62
N LEU A 231 12.74 6.59 21.82
CA LEU A 231 13.55 5.47 21.36
C LEU A 231 14.41 5.79 20.14
N ARG A 232 14.07 6.82 19.34
CA ARG A 232 14.92 7.26 18.22
C ARG A 232 16.23 7.89 18.70
N THR A 233 16.27 8.34 19.95
CA THR A 233 17.47 8.84 20.63
C THR A 233 18.18 7.78 21.46
N ASP A 234 17.67 6.54 21.52
CA ASP A 234 18.31 5.48 22.31
C ASP A 234 19.68 5.11 21.71
N PRO A 235 20.76 5.07 22.52
CA PRO A 235 22.12 4.85 22.00
C PRO A 235 22.29 3.56 21.19
N ASP A 236 21.60 2.48 21.54
CA ASP A 236 21.73 1.21 20.84
C ASP A 236 21.03 1.27 19.48
N ILE A 237 19.84 1.90 19.42
CA ILE A 237 19.09 2.12 18.17
C ILE A 237 19.87 3.03 17.23
N VAL A 238 20.40 4.13 17.76
CA VAL A 238 21.26 5.08 17.03
C VAL A 238 22.49 4.36 16.45
N HIS A 239 23.17 3.55 17.26
CA HIS A 239 24.35 2.79 16.82
C HIS A 239 24.02 1.81 15.68
N VAL A 240 22.93 1.05 15.79
CA VAL A 240 22.51 0.12 14.74
C VAL A 240 22.06 0.87 13.48
N ALA A 241 21.28 1.94 13.61
CA ALA A 241 20.80 2.75 12.49
C ALA A 241 21.95 3.34 11.67
N ALA A 242 23.00 3.86 12.33
CA ALA A 242 24.21 4.36 11.67
C ALA A 242 24.91 3.29 10.81
N GLY A 243 24.78 2.01 11.19
CA GLY A 243 25.30 0.86 10.44
C GLY A 243 24.54 0.52 9.16
N LEU A 244 23.34 1.06 8.95
CA LEU A 244 22.41 0.65 7.87
C LEU A 244 22.30 1.66 6.72
N GLY A 245 22.89 2.85 6.85
CA GLY A 245 22.98 3.85 5.78
C GLY A 245 22.22 5.15 6.08
N ILE A 246 22.20 6.04 5.08
CA ILE A 246 21.70 7.42 5.19
C ILE A 246 20.20 7.47 5.56
N GLY A 247 19.39 6.56 5.00
CA GLY A 247 17.95 6.52 5.27
C GLY A 247 17.59 6.29 6.74
N ALA A 248 18.33 5.44 7.44
CA ALA A 248 18.15 5.22 8.86
C ALA A 248 18.61 6.42 9.71
N SER A 249 19.70 7.06 9.30
CA SER A 249 20.32 8.18 10.02
C SER A 249 19.49 9.47 9.96
N LEU A 250 18.72 9.68 8.88
CA LEU A 250 17.86 10.86 8.69
C LEU A 250 16.63 10.90 9.63
N PHE A 251 16.28 9.79 10.27
CA PHE A 251 15.14 9.71 11.20
C PHE A 251 15.56 9.69 12.67
N LEU A 252 16.84 9.85 12.96
CA LEU A 252 17.34 10.03 14.32
C LEU A 252 17.24 11.52 14.69
N ALA A 253 16.88 11.83 15.94
CA ALA A 253 16.55 13.19 16.35
C ALA A 253 17.77 14.14 16.43
N GLU A 254 19.00 13.62 16.36
CA GLU A 254 20.24 14.41 16.31
C GLU A 254 21.30 13.75 15.42
N PRO A 255 22.18 14.53 14.76
CA PRO A 255 23.27 13.97 13.97
C PRO A 255 24.22 13.19 14.87
N LEU A 256 24.57 12.01 14.38
CA LEU A 256 25.48 11.06 15.01
C LEU A 256 26.82 11.72 15.38
N SER A 257 27.15 11.66 16.67
CA SER A 257 28.43 11.95 17.32
C SER A 257 28.75 13.42 17.64
N SER A 258 29.39 13.60 18.79
CA SER A 258 30.16 14.79 19.18
C SER A 258 31.41 15.03 18.32
N GLU A 259 31.56 14.33 17.20
CA GLU A 259 32.67 14.41 16.24
C GLU A 259 32.21 14.87 14.85
N VAL A 260 30.95 15.32 14.68
CA VAL A 260 30.61 16.11 13.49
C VAL A 260 31.38 17.42 13.60
N PRO A 261 32.33 17.72 12.68
CA PRO A 261 33.11 18.93 12.77
C PRO A 261 32.17 20.14 12.72
N ASN A 262 32.55 21.20 13.43
CA ASN A 262 31.72 22.40 13.52
C ASN A 262 31.30 22.83 12.11
N GLU A 263 30.00 22.97 11.83
CA GLU A 263 29.54 23.34 10.49
C GLU A 263 30.14 24.66 10.01
N ASP A 264 30.56 25.54 10.93
CA ASP A 264 31.28 26.79 10.62
C ASP A 264 32.68 26.56 9.98
N GLU A 265 33.28 25.39 10.16
CA GLU A 265 34.65 25.08 9.72
C GLU A 265 34.71 24.25 8.42
N LEU A 266 33.59 23.67 7.97
CA LEU A 266 33.54 22.78 6.80
C LEU A 266 33.05 23.48 5.52
N TRP A 267 33.70 24.60 5.21
CA TRP A 267 33.43 25.41 4.02
C TRP A 267 34.68 25.54 3.16
N ILE A 268 34.46 25.63 1.86
CA ILE A 268 35.51 25.95 0.89
C ILE A 268 35.11 27.17 0.06
N GLY A 269 36.07 28.06 -0.19
CA GLY A 269 35.86 29.20 -1.08
C GLY A 269 35.91 28.79 -2.55
N PRO A 270 35.27 29.55 -3.48
CA PRO A 270 35.36 29.28 -4.91
C PRO A 270 36.78 29.20 -5.46
N ASP A 271 37.69 30.07 -5.01
CA ASP A 271 39.09 30.12 -5.47
C ASP A 271 39.85 28.83 -5.11
N GLU A 272 39.74 28.37 -3.86
CA GLU A 272 40.39 27.13 -3.41
C GLU A 272 39.75 25.90 -4.08
N ALA A 273 38.43 25.90 -4.25
CA ALA A 273 37.70 24.81 -4.89
C ALA A 273 38.10 24.65 -6.38
N VAL A 274 38.31 25.74 -7.12
CA VAL A 274 38.73 25.65 -8.53
C VAL A 274 40.16 25.13 -8.65
N GLU A 275 41.07 25.50 -7.74
CA GLU A 275 42.43 24.95 -7.72
C GLU A 275 42.43 23.43 -7.51
N LEU A 276 41.60 22.94 -6.58
CA LEU A 276 41.43 21.48 -6.38
C LEU A 276 40.80 20.80 -7.61
N GLN A 277 39.87 21.48 -8.29
CA GLN A 277 39.26 20.97 -9.51
C GLN A 277 40.29 20.79 -10.63
N GLU A 278 41.12 21.79 -10.87
CA GLU A 278 42.17 21.78 -11.91
C GLU A 278 43.25 20.72 -11.63
N GLN A 279 43.50 20.43 -10.36
CA GLN A 279 44.42 19.37 -9.93
C GLN A 279 43.79 17.96 -9.99
N GLY A 280 42.49 17.84 -10.31
CA GLY A 280 41.77 16.57 -10.28
C GLY A 280 41.61 15.99 -8.87
N ARG A 281 41.58 16.84 -7.85
CA ARG A 281 41.53 16.48 -6.43
C ARG A 281 40.19 16.80 -5.75
N ALA A 282 39.19 17.21 -6.51
CA ALA A 282 37.86 17.50 -6.00
C ALA A 282 36.76 16.80 -6.80
N ILE A 283 35.74 16.32 -6.08
CA ILE A 283 34.47 15.84 -6.63
C ILE A 283 33.41 16.91 -6.32
N PHE A 284 32.73 17.41 -7.35
CA PHE A 284 31.67 18.41 -7.18
C PHE A 284 30.30 17.74 -7.21
N LEU A 285 29.51 17.98 -6.16
CA LEU A 285 28.15 17.44 -6.01
C LEU A 285 27.14 18.58 -5.98
N ASP A 286 26.22 18.57 -6.94
CA ASP A 286 25.16 19.57 -7.05
C ASP A 286 23.89 19.08 -6.35
N ALA A 287 23.53 19.73 -5.23
CA ALA A 287 22.39 19.36 -4.41
C ALA A 287 21.03 19.88 -4.92
N ARG A 288 21.00 20.57 -6.07
CA ARG A 288 19.77 21.12 -6.66
C ARG A 288 18.98 20.07 -7.42
N PHE A 289 17.77 20.40 -7.84
CA PHE A 289 16.98 19.48 -8.66
C PHE A 289 17.61 19.30 -10.04
N GLU A 290 17.37 18.14 -10.65
CA GLU A 290 17.93 17.79 -11.96
C GLU A 290 17.60 18.83 -13.05
N HIS A 291 16.39 19.41 -13.00
CA HIS A 291 15.99 20.44 -13.96
C HIS A 291 16.81 21.74 -13.82
N GLU A 292 17.34 22.06 -12.64
CA GLU A 292 18.20 23.22 -12.41
C GLU A 292 19.65 22.92 -12.81
N PHE A 293 20.11 21.72 -12.48
CA PHE A 293 21.40 21.20 -12.92
C PHE A 293 21.52 21.23 -14.46
N ALA A 294 20.46 20.84 -15.16
CA ALA A 294 20.39 20.86 -16.62
C ALA A 294 20.53 22.27 -17.23
N VAL A 295 20.10 23.31 -16.53
CA VAL A 295 20.22 24.71 -17.01
C VAL A 295 21.66 25.21 -16.89
N SER A 296 22.30 24.97 -15.74
CA SER A 296 23.71 25.29 -15.55
C SER A 296 24.26 24.60 -14.31
N HIS A 297 25.52 24.17 -14.34
CA HIS A 297 26.24 23.56 -13.22
C HIS A 297 27.75 23.78 -13.36
N ILE A 298 28.51 23.58 -12.28
CA ILE A 298 29.99 23.59 -12.32
C ILE A 298 30.46 22.47 -13.25
N HIS A 299 31.45 22.76 -14.11
CA HIS A 299 31.97 21.79 -15.07
C HIS A 299 32.44 20.50 -14.38
N GLY A 300 31.98 19.33 -14.84
CA GLY A 300 32.33 18.03 -14.23
C GLY A 300 31.65 17.73 -12.89
N ALA A 301 30.68 18.54 -12.45
CA ALA A 301 29.87 18.22 -11.29
C ALA A 301 28.87 17.09 -11.57
N HIS A 302 28.51 16.34 -10.53
CA HIS A 302 27.48 15.31 -10.56
C HIS A 302 26.20 15.80 -9.89
N SER A 303 25.05 15.49 -10.50
CA SER A 303 23.75 15.82 -9.89
C SER A 303 23.45 14.85 -8.74
N THR A 304 23.19 15.41 -7.56
CA THR A 304 22.80 14.68 -6.34
C THR A 304 21.68 15.44 -5.64
N PRO A 305 20.46 15.47 -6.20
CA PRO A 305 19.38 16.28 -5.63
C PRO A 305 19.17 16.00 -4.14
N GLY A 306 19.09 17.06 -3.33
CA GLY A 306 18.94 16.97 -1.86
C GLY A 306 17.66 17.60 -1.33
N GLY A 307 16.69 17.86 -2.20
CA GLY A 307 15.47 18.61 -1.89
C GLY A 307 14.38 17.78 -1.19
N THR A 308 14.47 16.46 -1.25
CA THR A 308 13.51 15.53 -0.64
C THR A 308 14.22 14.36 0.04
N LEU A 309 13.55 13.74 1.00
CA LEU A 309 14.05 12.56 1.71
C LEU A 309 14.32 11.38 0.76
N GLU A 310 13.44 11.14 -0.21
CA GLU A 310 13.62 10.07 -1.19
C GLU A 310 14.92 10.22 -1.99
N GLN A 311 15.26 11.45 -2.38
CA GLN A 311 16.51 11.72 -3.10
C GLN A 311 17.75 11.47 -2.23
N LEU A 312 17.71 11.81 -0.93
CA LEU A 312 18.81 11.52 0.00
C LEU A 312 18.98 10.02 0.25
N VAL A 313 17.89 9.26 0.34
CA VAL A 313 17.94 7.79 0.47
C VAL A 313 18.52 7.14 -0.78
N CYS A 314 18.20 7.68 -1.96
CA CYS A 314 18.74 7.19 -3.24
C CYS A 314 20.19 7.63 -3.50
N LEU A 315 20.76 8.53 -2.70
CA LEU A 315 22.13 9.02 -2.85
C LEU A 315 23.15 7.87 -2.89
N GLU A 316 23.03 6.89 -2.01
CA GLU A 316 23.95 5.73 -1.94
C GLU A 316 23.93 4.87 -3.21
N ARG A 317 22.86 4.95 -4.00
CA ARG A 317 22.71 4.22 -5.26
C ARG A 317 23.17 5.04 -6.46
N SER A 318 23.52 6.31 -6.27
CA SER A 318 23.96 7.19 -7.35
C SER A 318 25.39 6.87 -7.77
N GLU A 319 25.69 7.11 -9.05
CA GLU A 319 27.05 7.03 -9.59
C GLU A 319 28.00 8.00 -8.85
N ALA A 320 27.48 9.19 -8.49
CA ALA A 320 28.21 10.20 -7.74
C ALA A 320 28.72 9.68 -6.39
N PHE A 321 27.89 8.92 -5.66
CA PHE A 321 28.30 8.31 -4.39
C PHE A 321 29.33 7.21 -4.60
N GLY A 322 29.21 6.43 -5.67
CA GLY A 322 30.24 5.47 -6.08
C GLY A 322 31.59 6.13 -6.29
N LEU A 323 31.63 7.30 -6.93
CA LEU A 323 32.86 8.09 -7.13
C LEU A 323 33.44 8.61 -5.82
N VAL A 324 32.59 9.09 -4.90
CA VAL A 324 33.01 9.52 -3.56
C VAL A 324 33.73 8.39 -2.83
N LEU A 325 33.21 7.15 -2.89
CA LEU A 325 33.85 6.00 -2.26
C LEU A 325 35.14 5.55 -2.97
N GLN A 326 35.25 5.72 -4.29
CA GLN A 326 36.42 5.27 -5.07
C GLN A 326 37.62 6.22 -4.94
N GLN A 327 37.37 7.52 -4.80
CA GLN A 327 38.42 8.54 -4.71
C GLN A 327 38.55 9.01 -3.26
N GLU A 328 39.15 8.18 -2.41
CA GLU A 328 39.24 8.42 -0.96
C GLU A 328 39.99 9.72 -0.60
N ASP A 329 41.00 10.11 -1.41
CA ASP A 329 41.82 11.31 -1.20
C ASP A 329 41.22 12.61 -1.77
N ALA A 330 40.12 12.52 -2.52
CA ALA A 330 39.50 13.69 -3.14
C ALA A 330 38.62 14.45 -2.14
N THR A 331 38.68 15.78 -2.17
CA THR A 331 37.75 16.64 -1.44
C THR A 331 36.38 16.61 -2.11
N VAL A 332 35.32 16.39 -1.33
CA VAL A 332 33.95 16.39 -1.85
C VAL A 332 33.35 17.76 -1.61
N VAL A 333 33.11 18.51 -2.69
CA VAL A 333 32.55 19.86 -2.65
C VAL A 333 31.07 19.82 -2.99
N VAL A 334 30.22 20.05 -2.00
CA VAL A 334 28.75 20.03 -2.15
C VAL A 334 28.21 21.45 -2.26
N TYR A 335 27.39 21.73 -3.26
CA TYR A 335 26.86 23.08 -3.49
C TYR A 335 25.39 23.11 -3.90
N SER A 336 24.81 24.31 -3.85
CA SER A 336 23.49 24.65 -4.39
C SER A 336 23.58 26.03 -5.05
N ASP A 337 22.48 26.75 -5.23
CA ASP A 337 22.51 28.09 -5.87
C ASP A 337 23.36 29.09 -5.07
N ASN A 338 23.12 29.18 -3.75
CA ASN A 338 23.73 30.21 -2.90
C ASN A 338 24.48 29.64 -1.67
N GLY A 339 24.41 28.32 -1.42
CA GLY A 339 25.18 27.70 -0.34
C GLY A 339 24.94 28.30 1.06
N GLY A 340 23.69 28.63 1.42
CA GLY A 340 23.36 29.18 2.76
C GLY A 340 23.03 28.12 3.83
N TRP A 341 22.79 28.55 5.07
CA TRP A 341 22.50 27.67 6.22
C TRP A 341 21.22 26.83 6.11
N MET A 342 20.25 27.23 5.28
CA MET A 342 19.02 26.46 5.00
C MET A 342 18.99 25.90 3.57
N SER A 343 20.17 25.55 3.05
CA SER A 343 20.33 25.11 1.66
C SER A 343 20.24 23.59 1.51
N ARG A 344 19.75 23.12 0.37
CA ARG A 344 19.75 21.69 -0.02
C ARG A 344 21.12 21.02 0.09
N CYS A 345 22.21 21.77 -0.06
CA CYS A 345 23.56 21.24 0.12
C CYS A 345 23.89 20.85 1.57
N VAL A 346 23.18 21.38 2.57
CA VAL A 346 23.24 20.92 3.97
C VAL A 346 22.86 19.45 4.01
N ASN A 347 21.68 19.12 3.48
CA ASN A 347 21.11 17.78 3.52
C ASN A 347 22.04 16.74 2.89
N VAL A 348 22.58 17.03 1.69
CA VAL A 348 23.51 16.11 0.99
C VAL A 348 24.82 15.99 1.76
N SER A 349 25.37 17.09 2.28
CA SER A 349 26.62 17.06 3.04
C SER A 349 26.49 16.27 4.35
N GLN A 350 25.40 16.46 5.09
CA GLN A 350 25.12 15.72 6.32
C GLN A 350 24.90 14.23 6.02
N ALA A 351 24.16 13.91 4.96
CA ALA A 351 23.96 12.55 4.49
C ALA A 351 25.31 11.86 4.22
N LEU A 352 26.21 12.52 3.48
CA LEU A 352 27.55 11.98 3.20
C LEU A 352 28.41 11.83 4.46
N ARG A 353 28.44 12.85 5.34
CA ARG A 353 29.23 12.83 6.59
C ARG A 353 28.75 11.77 7.56
N SER A 354 27.45 11.44 7.55
CA SER A 354 26.90 10.37 8.39
C SER A 354 27.28 8.96 7.93
N HIS A 355 27.86 8.83 6.73
CA HIS A 355 28.18 7.52 6.16
C HIS A 355 29.58 7.04 6.57
N ARG A 356 29.66 5.89 7.26
CA ARG A 356 30.90 5.33 7.86
C ARG A 356 32.12 5.15 6.94
N LYS A 357 31.93 5.08 5.61
CA LYS A 357 33.03 4.94 4.64
C LYS A 357 33.47 6.27 4.03
N VAL A 358 32.84 7.36 4.44
CA VAL A 358 33.17 8.71 3.99
C VAL A 358 33.79 9.41 5.17
N ASP A 359 35.05 9.83 5.01
CA ASP A 359 35.67 10.76 5.95
C ASP A 359 34.86 12.06 5.97
N ALA A 360 34.40 12.48 7.15
CA ALA A 360 33.53 13.65 7.30
C ALA A 360 34.28 14.96 6.99
N ASP A 361 35.57 15.02 7.29
CA ASP A 361 36.39 16.23 7.17
C ASP A 361 36.64 16.63 5.72
N ARG A 362 36.63 15.67 4.79
CA ARG A 362 36.80 15.95 3.36
C ARG A 362 35.53 16.38 2.65
N VAL A 363 34.37 16.39 3.32
CA VAL A 363 33.09 16.82 2.74
C VAL A 363 32.85 18.30 3.08
N LEU A 364 33.18 19.17 2.14
CA LEU A 364 33.11 20.63 2.28
C LEU A 364 31.93 21.22 1.51
N ARG A 365 31.37 22.32 2.01
CA ARG A 365 30.32 23.07 1.33
C ARG A 365 30.89 24.27 0.60
N LEU A 366 30.44 24.49 -0.63
CA LEU A 366 30.90 25.64 -1.42
C LEU A 366 30.27 26.94 -0.90
N THR A 367 31.10 27.84 -0.41
CA THR A 367 30.69 29.14 0.12
C THR A 367 30.02 29.97 -0.97
N GLY A 368 28.77 30.38 -0.75
CA GLY A 368 28.02 31.17 -1.71
C GLY A 368 27.51 30.40 -2.94
N GLY A 369 27.72 29.08 -2.99
CA GLY A 369 27.18 28.17 -4.01
C GLY A 369 27.62 28.47 -5.44
N LEU A 370 26.80 28.01 -6.40
CA LEU A 370 27.01 28.21 -7.83
C LEU A 370 27.06 29.70 -8.20
N ASN A 371 26.28 30.56 -7.52
CA ASN A 371 26.27 31.98 -7.83
C ASN A 371 27.58 32.67 -7.42
N ALA A 372 28.19 32.29 -6.29
CA ALA A 372 29.53 32.79 -5.97
C ALA A 372 30.60 32.29 -6.94
N TRP A 373 30.53 31.03 -7.36
CA TRP A 373 31.38 30.47 -8.42
C TRP A 373 31.28 31.27 -9.72
N LYS A 374 30.06 31.57 -10.16
CA LYS A 374 29.78 32.38 -11.35
C LYS A 374 30.27 33.82 -11.21
N ARG A 375 30.06 34.46 -10.04
CA ARG A 375 30.57 35.82 -9.76
C ARG A 375 32.09 35.91 -9.83
N ALA A 376 32.79 34.85 -9.41
CA ALA A 376 34.24 34.76 -9.53
C ALA A 376 34.72 34.51 -10.97
N GLY A 377 33.81 34.25 -11.91
CA GLY A 377 34.12 34.07 -13.34
C GLY A 377 34.61 32.66 -13.70
N PHE A 378 34.41 31.69 -12.81
CA PHE A 378 34.88 30.33 -13.05
C PHE A 378 33.99 29.54 -14.02
N PRO A 379 34.55 28.53 -14.72
CA PRO A 379 33.83 27.80 -15.77
C PRO A 379 32.58 27.08 -15.25
N VAL A 380 31.50 27.17 -16.02
CA VAL A 380 30.26 26.42 -15.82
C VAL A 380 29.82 25.80 -17.15
N VAL A 381 29.04 24.74 -17.08
CA VAL A 381 28.25 24.27 -18.20
C VAL A 381 26.93 25.04 -18.21
N GLY A 382 26.45 25.45 -19.39
CA GLY A 382 25.16 26.14 -19.54
C GLY A 382 25.21 27.64 -19.26
N GLU A 383 24.16 28.17 -18.62
CA GLU A 383 23.99 29.59 -18.34
C GLU A 383 25.03 30.16 -17.35
N ALA A 384 25.75 31.21 -17.75
CA ALA A 384 26.81 31.82 -16.94
C ALA A 384 26.30 32.86 -15.93
N ARG A 385 25.10 33.42 -16.13
CA ARG A 385 24.49 34.38 -15.20
C ARG A 385 24.05 33.70 -13.90
N GLU A 386 23.94 34.50 -12.84
CA GLU A 386 23.41 34.02 -11.56
C GLU A 386 21.98 33.51 -11.71
N MET A 387 21.64 32.48 -10.96
CA MET A 387 20.34 31.83 -11.03
C MET A 387 19.81 31.47 -9.64
N TYR A 388 18.50 31.30 -9.55
CA TYR A 388 17.87 30.73 -8.37
C TYR A 388 16.67 29.90 -8.82
N ASN A 389 16.58 28.66 -8.32
CA ASN A 389 15.54 27.72 -8.69
C ASN A 389 15.42 27.49 -10.22
N GLY A 390 16.56 27.50 -10.93
CA GLY A 390 16.62 27.31 -12.39
C GLY A 390 16.29 28.56 -13.23
N HIS A 391 16.00 29.71 -12.62
CA HIS A 391 15.70 30.97 -13.32
C HIS A 391 16.85 31.97 -13.21
N VAL A 392 17.12 32.73 -14.28
CA VAL A 392 18.16 33.77 -14.29
C VAL A 392 17.74 34.96 -13.45
N LEU A 393 18.67 35.47 -12.63
CA LEU A 393 18.51 36.69 -11.87
C LEU A 393 18.80 37.91 -12.77
N LEU A 394 17.80 38.77 -12.98
CA LEU A 394 17.92 39.93 -13.87
C LEU A 394 18.50 41.19 -13.20
N SER A 395 18.23 41.40 -11.91
CA SER A 395 18.89 42.42 -11.08
C SER A 395 18.69 42.12 -9.58
N ARG A 396 19.61 42.62 -8.74
CA ARG A 396 19.40 42.81 -7.30
C ARG A 396 19.08 44.29 -7.09
N ASP A 397 17.83 44.64 -6.84
CA ASP A 397 17.52 46.00 -6.39
C ASP A 397 17.92 46.10 -4.91
N THR A 398 18.97 46.87 -4.63
CA THR A 398 19.65 46.84 -3.32
C THR A 398 18.93 47.57 -2.19
N ASP A 399 17.72 48.10 -2.41
CA ASP A 399 17.01 48.88 -1.40
C ASP A 399 15.68 48.28 -0.90
N GLU A 400 15.07 47.27 -1.56
CA GLU A 400 13.78 46.71 -1.11
C GLU A 400 13.66 45.16 -1.11
N GLY A 401 14.71 44.41 -1.42
CA GLY A 401 14.73 42.95 -1.23
C GLY A 401 13.87 42.13 -2.21
N GLU A 402 13.30 42.73 -3.25
CA GLU A 402 12.65 41.99 -4.33
C GLU A 402 13.69 41.42 -5.30
N ILE A 403 13.63 40.10 -5.52
CA ILE A 403 14.45 39.37 -6.49
C ILE A 403 13.63 39.23 -7.78
N ILE A 404 14.11 39.83 -8.88
CA ILE A 404 13.43 39.79 -10.18
C ILE A 404 13.99 38.65 -11.05
N PHE A 405 13.11 37.75 -11.47
CA PHE A 405 13.41 36.61 -12.34
C PHE A 405 13.09 36.91 -13.81
N SER A 406 13.84 36.28 -14.73
CA SER A 406 13.60 36.33 -16.19
C SER A 406 12.42 35.52 -16.68
#